data_AF-A0A929PNU6-F1
#
_entry.id   AF-A0A929PNU6-F1
#
_cell.length_a   1.000
_cell.length_b   1.000
_cell.length_c   1.000
_cell.angle_alpha   90.00
_cell.angle_beta   90.00
_cell.angle_gamma   90.00
#
_symmetry.space_group_name_H-M   'P 1'
#
loop_
_entity.id
_entity.type
_entity.pdbx_description
1 polymer ?
#
loop_
_entity_poly.entity_id
_entity_poly.type
_entity_poly.pdbx_seq_one_letter_code
_entity_poly.pdbx_strand_id
1 'polypeptide(L)'
;MNTIKSLPEYQDFKEFYQKEVVPYKEKNPTHIRLDGKILGSSRNTVAYFWYLGKKWKINAETQIDKLKLAFELAQNTDEPFVIKNARDHKGQYLEIKGQQIRGKKFYVYNA
;
A
#
# COMPACT_ATOMS: atom_id res chain seq x y z
N MET A 1 -8.02 -3.09 -30.38
CA MET A 1 -8.19 -2.03 -29.37
C MET A 1 -7.53 -2.51 -28.09
N ASN A 2 -6.35 -1.97 -27.74
CA ASN A 2 -5.68 -2.32 -26.49
C ASN A 2 -6.40 -1.56 -25.37
N THR A 3 -7.25 -2.23 -24.61
CA THR A 3 -7.84 -1.70 -23.39
C THR A 3 -6.71 -1.48 -22.39
N ILE A 4 -6.24 -0.23 -22.26
CA ILE A 4 -5.36 0.16 -21.16
C ILE A 4 -6.20 0.00 -19.90
N LYS A 5 -6.03 -1.13 -19.21
CA LYS A 5 -6.72 -1.41 -17.95
C LYS A 5 -6.17 -0.40 -16.92
N SER A 6 -6.92 0.66 -16.65
CA SER A 6 -6.57 1.61 -15.60
C SER A 6 -6.63 0.88 -14.26
N LEU A 7 -5.60 1.07 -13.43
CA LEU A 7 -5.59 0.56 -12.07
C LEU A 7 -6.56 1.40 -11.21
N PRO A 8 -7.22 0.79 -10.20
CA PRO A 8 -8.12 1.51 -9.33
C PRO A 8 -7.40 2.62 -8.56
N GLU A 9 -8.11 3.72 -8.36
CA GLU A 9 -7.64 4.89 -7.61
C GLU A 9 -8.68 5.22 -6.52
N TYR A 10 -8.22 5.47 -5.30
CA TYR A 10 -9.04 5.71 -4.11
C TYR A 10 -8.77 7.09 -3.51
N GLN A 11 -9.78 7.70 -2.90
CA GLN A 11 -9.70 9.04 -2.30
C GLN A 11 -8.75 9.08 -1.11
N ASP A 12 -8.63 7.99 -0.36
CA ASP A 12 -7.67 7.88 0.74
C ASP A 12 -7.27 6.43 1.02
N PHE A 13 -6.36 6.26 1.98
CA PHE A 13 -5.89 4.94 2.39
C PHE A 13 -6.98 4.07 3.04
N LYS A 14 -7.92 4.67 3.79
CA LYS A 14 -9.00 3.92 4.45
C LYS A 14 -9.94 3.33 3.42
N GLU A 15 -10.30 4.11 2.41
CA GLU A 15 -11.14 3.68 1.30
C GLU A 15 -10.46 2.56 0.50
N PHE A 16 -9.18 2.72 0.16
CA PHE A 16 -8.39 1.65 -0.47
C PHE A 16 -8.44 0.36 0.36
N TYR A 17 -8.17 0.45 1.67
CA TYR A 17 -8.15 -0.72 2.54
C TYR A 17 -9.50 -1.44 2.58
N GLN A 18 -10.59 -0.69 2.75
CA GLN A 18 -11.94 -1.25 2.87
C GLN A 18 -12.45 -1.82 1.55
N LYS A 19 -12.19 -1.16 0.42
CA LYS A 19 -12.75 -1.57 -0.89
C LYS A 19 -11.90 -2.61 -1.60
N GLU A 20 -10.59 -2.65 -1.36
CA GLU A 20 -9.67 -3.55 -2.06
C GLU A 20 -9.12 -4.65 -1.15
N VAL A 21 -8.55 -4.27 0.00
CA VAL A 21 -7.79 -5.20 0.84
C VAL A 21 -8.70 -6.16 1.60
N VAL A 22 -9.80 -5.65 2.19
CA VAL A 22 -10.75 -6.48 2.93
C VAL A 22 -11.38 -7.56 2.02
N PRO A 23 -12.00 -7.23 0.86
CA PRO A 23 -12.58 -8.24 -0.01
C PRO A 23 -11.53 -9.21 -0.57
N TYR A 24 -10.31 -8.73 -0.85
CA TYR A 24 -9.22 -9.59 -1.31
C TYR A 24 -8.85 -10.64 -0.25
N LYS A 25 -8.71 -10.23 1.02
CA LYS A 25 -8.31 -11.12 2.12
C LYS A 25 -9.42 -12.11 2.48
N GLU A 26 -10.68 -11.70 2.41
CA GLU A 26 -11.83 -12.60 2.61
C GLU A 26 -11.86 -13.72 1.55
N LYS A 27 -11.61 -13.37 0.28
CA LYS A 27 -11.51 -14.35 -0.82
C LYS A 27 -10.26 -15.20 -0.75
N ASN A 28 -9.18 -14.69 -0.15
CA ASN A 28 -7.88 -15.35 -0.10
C ASN A 28 -7.28 -15.34 1.33
N PRO A 29 -7.84 -16.10 2.29
CA PRO A 29 -7.47 -15.99 3.71
C PRO A 29 -5.99 -16.33 3.99
N THR A 30 -5.38 -17.19 3.18
CA THR A 30 -3.98 -17.64 3.34
C THR A 30 -2.96 -16.71 2.69
N HIS A 31 -3.39 -15.76 1.86
CA HIS A 31 -2.46 -14.87 1.16
C HIS A 31 -1.83 -13.88 2.14
N ILE A 32 -0.52 -13.70 2.01
CA ILE A 32 0.26 -12.75 2.83
C ILE A 32 0.53 -11.42 2.12
N ARG A 33 0.41 -11.40 0.78
CA ARG A 33 0.68 -10.27 -0.13
C ARG A 33 -0.51 -10.05 -1.05
N LEU A 34 -0.61 -8.86 -1.64
CA LEU A 34 -1.67 -8.51 -2.60
C LEU A 34 -1.55 -9.29 -3.93
N ASP A 35 -0.38 -9.82 -4.27
CA ASP A 35 -0.19 -10.72 -5.41
C ASP A 35 -0.37 -12.22 -5.08
N GLY A 36 -0.70 -12.56 -3.82
CA GLY A 36 -0.84 -13.95 -3.36
C GLY A 36 0.48 -14.73 -3.30
N LYS A 37 1.61 -14.11 -3.62
CA LYS A 37 2.91 -14.78 -3.57
C LYS A 37 3.47 -14.75 -2.15
N ILE A 38 4.33 -15.71 -1.86
CA ILE A 38 5.07 -15.77 -0.59
C ILE A 38 6.44 -15.09 -0.73
N LEU A 39 7.06 -15.21 -1.91
CA LEU A 39 8.42 -14.74 -2.21
C LEU A 39 8.48 -14.03 -3.58
N GLY A 40 9.63 -13.40 -3.85
CA GLY A 40 9.92 -12.69 -5.09
C GLY A 40 9.71 -11.18 -4.99
N SER A 41 10.22 -10.44 -5.97
CA SER A 41 9.99 -8.99 -6.09
C SER A 41 8.96 -8.73 -7.19
N SER A 42 7.83 -8.15 -6.81
CA SER A 42 6.77 -7.75 -7.74
C SER A 42 6.54 -6.27 -7.55
N ARG A 43 7.09 -5.47 -8.46
CA ARG A 43 6.90 -4.01 -8.49
C ARG A 43 5.65 -3.60 -9.26
N ASN A 44 4.75 -4.54 -9.54
CA ASN A 44 3.48 -4.24 -10.17
C ASN A 44 2.64 -3.40 -9.22
N THR A 45 2.09 -2.30 -9.71
CA THR A 45 1.13 -1.50 -8.96
C THR A 45 -0.22 -2.22 -8.96
N VAL A 46 -0.85 -2.32 -7.79
CA VAL A 46 -2.21 -2.87 -7.63
C VAL A 46 -3.24 -1.76 -7.67
N ALA A 47 -2.95 -0.65 -7.01
CA ALA A 47 -3.87 0.48 -6.87
C ALA A 47 -3.13 1.78 -6.61
N TYR A 48 -3.88 2.88 -6.62
CA TYR A 48 -3.44 4.18 -6.15
C TYR A 48 -4.35 4.71 -5.06
N PHE A 49 -3.83 5.51 -4.14
CA PHE A 49 -4.64 6.28 -3.20
C PHE A 49 -4.06 7.67 -2.97
N TRP A 50 -4.89 8.62 -2.55
CA TRP A 50 -4.42 9.96 -2.19
C TRP A 50 -4.07 10.06 -0.72
N TYR A 51 -2.99 10.79 -0.42
CA TYR A 51 -2.58 11.13 0.95
C TYR A 51 -1.78 12.42 0.94
N LEU A 52 -2.19 13.40 1.76
CA LEU A 52 -1.60 14.75 1.83
C LEU A 52 -1.44 15.42 0.45
N GLY A 53 -2.50 15.37 -0.36
CA GLY A 53 -2.52 16.00 -1.70
C GLY A 53 -1.61 15.34 -2.73
N LYS A 54 -1.02 14.18 -2.42
CA LYS A 54 -0.18 13.40 -3.35
C LYS A 54 -0.81 12.06 -3.63
N LYS A 55 -0.58 11.56 -4.84
CA LYS A 55 -0.99 10.22 -5.23
C LYS A 55 0.10 9.21 -4.89
N TRP A 56 -0.30 8.11 -4.29
CA TRP A 56 0.59 7.05 -3.86
C TRP A 56 0.21 5.75 -4.53
N LYS A 57 1.19 5.06 -5.11
CA LYS A 57 1.04 3.74 -5.71
C LYS A 57 1.38 2.65 -4.72
N ILE A 58 0.55 1.63 -4.65
CA ILE A 58 0.80 0.45 -3.81
C ILE A 58 1.27 -0.73 -4.66
N ASN A 59 2.44 -1.27 -4.29
CA ASN A 59 2.99 -2.42 -4.99
C ASN A 59 2.32 -3.71 -4.52
N ALA A 60 2.22 -4.68 -5.42
CA ALA A 60 1.61 -5.98 -5.19
C ALA A 60 2.37 -6.84 -4.15
N GLU A 61 3.65 -6.53 -3.92
CA GLU A 61 4.46 -7.16 -2.89
C GLU A 61 4.19 -6.65 -1.46
N THR A 62 3.29 -5.68 -1.30
CA THR A 62 2.88 -5.19 0.02
C THR A 62 2.19 -6.28 0.82
N GLN A 63 2.63 -6.47 2.06
CA GLN A 63 2.03 -7.45 2.96
C GLN A 63 0.72 -6.96 3.54
N ILE A 64 -0.28 -7.83 3.55
CA ILE A 64 -1.66 -7.52 4.00
C ILE A 64 -1.67 -7.13 5.49
N ASP A 65 -0.88 -7.79 6.33
CA ASP A 65 -0.80 -7.45 7.77
C ASP A 65 -0.25 -6.04 8.00
N LYS A 66 0.60 -5.54 7.09
CA LYS A 66 1.11 -4.17 7.15
C LYS A 66 0.05 -3.16 6.73
N LEU A 67 -0.79 -3.52 5.77
CA LEU A 67 -1.97 -2.72 5.41
C LEU A 67 -2.95 -2.64 6.57
N LYS A 68 -3.15 -3.77 7.27
CA LYS A 68 -4.00 -3.81 8.47
C LYS A 68 -3.46 -2.91 9.58
N LEU A 69 -2.17 -3.00 9.88
CA LEU A 69 -1.51 -2.13 10.86
C LEU A 69 -1.66 -0.64 10.50
N ALA A 70 -1.44 -0.28 9.23
CA ALA A 70 -1.63 1.07 8.74
C ALA A 70 -3.08 1.54 8.88
N PHE A 71 -4.04 0.64 8.65
CA PHE A 71 -5.46 0.95 8.75
C PHE A 71 -5.89 1.18 10.18
N GLU A 72 -5.49 0.32 11.11
CA GLU A 72 -5.70 0.47 12.54
C GLU A 72 -5.12 1.80 13.04
N LEU A 73 -3.93 2.17 12.58
CA LEU A 73 -3.34 3.46 12.91
C LEU A 73 -4.15 4.63 12.31
N ALA A 74 -4.57 4.53 11.05
CA ALA A 74 -5.38 5.56 10.39
C ALA A 74 -6.73 5.78 11.07
N GLN A 75 -7.28 4.79 11.78
CA GLN A 75 -8.49 4.99 12.60
C GLN A 75 -8.25 5.91 13.80
N ASN A 76 -7.02 5.97 14.31
CA ASN A 76 -6.67 6.68 15.53
C ASN A 76 -5.90 8.00 15.29
N THR A 77 -5.47 8.27 14.05
CA THR A 77 -4.71 9.48 13.70
C THR A 77 -4.96 9.86 12.23
N ASP A 78 -5.00 11.16 11.96
CA ASP A 78 -5.10 11.70 10.59
C ASP A 78 -3.79 11.55 9.81
N GLU A 79 -2.66 11.41 10.51
CA GLU A 79 -1.33 11.19 9.93
C GLU A 79 -0.72 9.82 10.29
N PRO A 80 -1.24 8.72 9.71
CA PRO A 80 -0.71 7.37 9.94
C PRO A 80 0.63 7.11 9.24
N PHE A 81 1.05 7.98 8.32
CA PHE A 81 2.27 7.76 7.52
C PHE A 81 3.28 8.89 7.66
N VAL A 82 4.56 8.52 7.61
CA VAL A 82 5.69 9.42 7.44
C VAL A 82 6.19 9.34 6.01
N ILE A 83 6.33 10.48 5.35
CA ILE A 83 6.94 10.56 4.02
C ILE A 83 8.46 10.49 4.17
N LYS A 84 9.09 9.54 3.47
CA LYS A 84 10.53 9.37 3.44
C LYS A 84 11.06 9.45 2.00
N ASN A 85 12.28 9.96 1.84
CA ASN A 85 12.98 9.91 0.57
C ASN A 85 13.60 8.53 0.35
N ALA A 86 13.56 8.03 -0.88
CA ALA A 86 14.33 6.88 -1.30
C ALA A 86 15.83 7.16 -1.13
N ARG A 87 16.64 6.09 -0.99
CA ARG A 87 18.08 6.18 -0.72
C ARG A 87 18.85 7.00 -1.77
N ASP A 88 18.40 6.97 -3.01
CA ASP A 88 18.97 7.70 -4.14
C ASP A 88 18.30 9.06 -4.40
N HIS A 89 17.39 9.48 -3.51
CA HIS A 89 16.56 10.69 -3.64
C HIS A 89 15.70 10.74 -4.91
N LYS A 90 15.57 9.64 -5.67
CA LYS A 90 14.79 9.60 -6.92
C LYS A 90 13.30 9.38 -6.71
N GLY A 91 12.84 9.37 -5.46
CA GLY A 91 11.43 9.19 -5.14
C GLY A 91 11.13 9.29 -3.65
N GLN A 92 9.84 9.22 -3.33
CA GLN A 92 9.35 9.20 -1.96
C GLN A 92 8.56 7.91 -1.71
N TYR A 93 8.54 7.46 -0.47
CA TYR A 93 7.73 6.34 -0.03
C TYR A 93 7.04 6.68 1.30
N LEU A 94 5.93 5.99 1.56
CA LEU A 94 5.26 6.05 2.86
C LEU A 94 5.79 4.97 3.77
N GLU A 95 6.04 5.36 5.01
CA GLU A 95 6.32 4.46 6.12
C GLU A 95 5.22 4.59 7.16
N ILE A 96 4.75 3.47 7.72
CA ILE A 96 3.77 3.49 8.80
C ILE A 96 4.44 4.13 10.02
N LYS A 97 3.81 5.17 10.59
CA LYS A 97 4.36 5.91 11.73
C LYS A 97 4.53 4.96 12.93
N GLY A 98 5.73 4.97 13.53
CA GLY A 98 6.08 4.08 14.64
C GLY A 98 6.47 2.65 14.26
N GLN A 99 6.47 2.30 12.97
CA GLN A 99 6.90 0.98 12.53
C GLN A 99 8.42 0.80 12.62
N GLN A 100 8.87 -0.37 13.07
CA GLN A 100 10.29 -0.71 13.06
C GLN A 100 10.85 -0.80 11.63
N ILE A 101 12.12 -0.40 11.47
CA ILE A 101 12.78 -0.33 10.16
C ILE A 101 13.02 -1.71 9.54
N ARG A 102 13.19 -2.74 10.37
CA ARG A 102 13.39 -4.12 9.90
C ARG A 102 12.05 -4.75 9.54
N GLY A 103 11.98 -5.36 8.36
CA GLY A 103 10.79 -6.08 7.92
C GLY A 103 9.58 -5.18 7.63
N LYS A 104 9.81 -3.93 7.16
CA LYS A 104 8.74 -2.96 6.85
C LYS A 104 7.64 -3.58 6.00
N LYS A 105 8.02 -4.26 4.90
CA LYS A 105 7.13 -4.98 3.96
C LYS A 105 5.85 -4.21 3.57
N PHE A 106 5.94 -2.90 3.61
CA PHE A 106 4.92 -1.91 3.27
C PHE A 106 5.50 -1.07 2.13
N TYR A 107 5.00 -1.29 0.92
CA TYR A 107 5.66 -0.84 -0.31
C TYR A 107 4.75 0.13 -1.06
N VAL A 108 4.68 1.35 -0.52
CA VAL A 108 3.88 2.45 -1.06
C VAL A 108 4.78 3.59 -1.48
N TYR A 109 4.69 4.00 -2.73
CA TYR A 109 5.60 4.97 -3.35
C TYR A 109 4.82 6.14 -3.94
N ASN A 110 5.44 7.30 -4.03
CA ASN A 110 4.84 8.42 -4.77
C ASN A 110 4.65 7.98 -6.24
N ALA A 111 3.47 8.25 -6.80
CA ALA A 111 3.05 7.75 -8.10
C ALA A 111 3.92 8.32 -9.22
#